data_AF-A0A9N9NWH0-F1
#
_entry.id   AF-A0A9N9NWH0-F1
#
_cell.length_a   1.000
_cell.length_b   1.000
_cell.length_c   1.000
_cell.angle_alpha   90.00
_cell.angle_beta   90.00
_cell.angle_gamma   90.00
#
_symmetry.space_group_name_H-M   'P 1'
#
loop_
_entity.id
_entity.type
_entity.pdbx_description
1 polymer ?
#
loop_
_entity_poly.entity_id
_entity_poly.type
_entity_poly.pdbx_seq_one_letter_code
_entity_poly.pdbx_strand_id
1 'polypeptide(L)' 'MIGTKFLIIADPTHPNIDLVLRRTYDVYSDYVMKNPFYTPEMPIRSELFDTNIVKLIKQVGDLDEIIE' A
#
# COMPACT_ATOMS: atom_id res chain seq x y z
N MET A 1 -6.98 -0.13 17.63
CA MET A 1 -5.76 -0.40 16.84
C MET A 1 -5.84 -1.84 16.37
N ILE A 2 -5.91 -2.06 15.07
CA ILE A 2 -5.83 -3.40 14.49
C ILE A 2 -4.33 -3.67 14.34
N GLY A 3 -3.82 -4.81 14.84
CA GLY A 3 -2.39 -5.06 15.03
C GLY A 3 -1.54 -5.18 13.75
N THR A 4 -2.04 -4.73 12.61
CA THR A 4 -1.38 -4.83 11.30
C THR A 4 -0.24 -3.82 11.18
N LYS A 5 0.96 -4.30 10.83
CA LYS A 5 2.15 -3.48 10.58
C LYS A 5 2.51 -3.52 9.09
N PHE A 6 2.80 -2.36 8.52
CA PHE A 6 3.29 -2.22 7.15
C PHE A 6 4.78 -1.91 7.20
N LEU A 7 5.57 -2.61 6.38
CA LEU A 7 7.00 -2.36 6.19
C LEU A 7 7.21 -2.05 4.72
N ILE A 8 7.78 -0.87 4.45
CA ILE A 8 8.23 -0.46 3.12
C ILE A 8 9.75 -0.42 3.15
N ILE A 9 10.38 -1.05 2.16
CA ILE A 9 11.82 -1.01 1.96
C ILE A 9 12.04 -0.24 0.65
N ALA A 10 12.77 0.86 0.72
CA ALA A 10 13.08 1.74 -0.39
C ALA A 10 14.49 2.31 -0.21
N ASP A 11 15.04 2.92 -1.27
CA ASP A 11 16.31 3.61 -1.18
C ASP A 11 16.24 4.80 -0.20
N PRO A 12 17.34 5.15 0.50
CA PRO A 12 17.34 6.23 1.49
C PRO A 12 16.99 7.61 0.92
N THR A 13 17.18 7.80 -0.38
CA THR A 13 16.91 9.03 -1.11
C THR A 13 15.49 9.12 -1.63
N HIS A 14 14.71 8.04 -1.53
CA HIS A 14 13.35 8.00 -2.06
C HIS A 14 12.46 9.01 -1.32
N PRO A 15 11.89 10.01 -2.01
CA PRO A 15 11.12 11.06 -1.39
C PRO A 15 9.75 10.55 -0.91
N ASN A 16 9.16 11.24 0.07
CA ASN A 16 7.74 11.08 0.42
C ASN A 16 7.27 9.67 0.84
N ILE A 17 8.14 8.81 1.39
CA ILE A 17 7.79 7.45 1.88
C ILE A 17 6.60 7.48 2.85
N ASP A 18 6.50 8.50 3.72
CA ASP A 18 5.37 8.65 4.65
C ASP A 18 4.02 8.78 3.94
N LEU A 19 3.98 9.46 2.79
CA LEU A 19 2.76 9.60 1.99
C LEU A 19 2.39 8.26 1.35
N VAL A 20 3.38 7.52 0.85
CA VAL A 20 3.19 6.18 0.29
C VAL A 20 2.61 5.26 1.34
N LEU A 21 3.18 5.26 2.55
CA LEU A 21 2.72 4.45 3.67
C LEU A 21 1.25 4.75 4.04
N ARG A 22 0.87 6.03 4.09
CA ARG A 22 -0.53 6.43 4.33
C ARG A 22 -1.46 5.93 3.23
N ARG A 23 -1.08 6.11 1.97
CA ARG A 23 -1.89 5.62 0.83
C ARG A 23 -2.01 4.10 0.81
N THR A 24 -0.95 3.37 1.17
CA THR A 24 -1.00 1.92 1.33
C THR A 24 -1.99 1.51 2.42
N TYR A 25 -2.04 2.24 3.53
CA TYR A 25 -3.03 2.02 4.58
C TYR A 25 -4.46 2.26 4.10
N ASP A 26 -4.70 3.32 3.32
CA ASP A 26 -6.02 3.62 2.75
C ASP A 26 -6.50 2.49 1.83
N VAL A 27 -5.63 2.01 0.93
CA VAL A 27 -5.92 0.87 0.04
C VAL A 27 -6.21 -0.41 0.85
N TYR A 28 -5.45 -0.67 1.91
CA TYR A 28 -5.72 -1.80 2.81
C TYR A 28 -7.08 -1.68 3.51
N SER A 29 -7.41 -0.50 4.03
CA SER A 29 -8.68 -0.24 4.69
C SER A 29 -9.86 -0.48 3.73
N ASP A 30 -9.75 -0.01 2.49
CA ASP A 30 -10.83 -0.08 1.51
C ASP A 30 -11.09 -1.49 0.96
N TYR A 31 -10.03 -2.24 0.67
CA TYR A 31 -10.16 -3.51 -0.05
C TYR A 31 -9.98 -4.75 0.83
N VAL A 32 -9.50 -4.60 2.06
CA VAL A 32 -9.25 -5.71 2.99
C VAL A 32 -10.15 -5.58 4.22
N MET A 33 -10.08 -4.46 4.95
CA MET A 33 -10.84 -4.32 6.20
C MET A 33 -12.35 -4.22 5.99
N LYS A 34 -12.78 -3.58 4.90
CA LYS A 34 -14.20 -3.48 4.55
C LYS A 34 -14.76 -4.74 3.90
N ASN A 35 -13.91 -5.73 3.55
CA ASN A 35 -14.36 -6.95 2.91
C ASN A 35 -14.97 -7.91 3.96
N PRO A 36 -16.28 -8.21 3.90
CA PRO A 36 -16.96 -9.05 4.89
C PRO A 36 -16.47 -10.51 4.87
N PHE A 37 -15.73 -10.93 3.85
CA PHE A 37 -15.15 -12.27 3.72
C PHE A 37 -13.66 -12.31 4.13
N TYR A 38 -13.10 -11.20 4.59
CA TYR A 38 -11.72 -11.18 5.07
C TYR A 38 -11.64 -11.70 6.50
N THR A 39 -10.98 -12.84 6.67
CA THR A 39 -10.62 -13.36 7.98
C THR A 39 -9.22 -12.87 8.34
N PRO A 40 -9.04 -12.21 9.50
CA PRO A 40 -7.72 -11.88 10.02
C PRO A 40 -6.83 -13.13 10.08
N GLU A 41 -5.51 -12.96 9.91
CA GLU A 41 -4.50 -14.05 9.85
C GLU A 41 -4.49 -14.88 8.56
N MET A 42 -5.41 -14.65 7.62
CA MET A 42 -5.32 -15.20 6.27
C MET A 42 -4.57 -14.23 5.33
N PRO A 43 -3.86 -14.76 4.31
CA PRO A 43 -3.25 -13.91 3.30
C PRO A 43 -4.32 -13.05 2.60
N ILE A 44 -3.95 -11.82 2.25
CA ILE A 44 -4.82 -10.92 1.49
C ILE A 44 -5.02 -11.53 0.09
N ARG A 45 -6.27 -11.78 -0.30
CA ARG A 45 -6.67 -12.37 -1.60
C ARG A 45 -7.54 -11.43 -2.44
N SER A 46 -7.51 -10.14 -2.13
CA SER A 46 -8.34 -9.14 -2.79
C SER A 46 -7.63 -8.69 -4.07
N GLU A 47 -8.13 -9.12 -5.23
CA GLU A 47 -7.57 -8.70 -6.54
C GLU A 47 -7.59 -7.17 -6.71
N LEU A 48 -8.60 -6.52 -6.12
CA LEU A 48 -8.69 -5.07 -6.09
C LEU A 48 -7.58 -4.45 -5.24
N PHE A 49 -7.21 -5.06 -4.11
CA PHE A 49 -6.06 -4.62 -3.32
C PHE A 49 -4.77 -4.73 -4.14
N ASP A 50 -4.52 -5.90 -4.76
CA ASP A 50 -3.31 -6.14 -5.55
C ASP A 50 -3.17 -5.13 -6.70
N THR A 51 -4.25 -4.92 -7.45
CA THR A 51 -4.28 -3.98 -8.58
C THR A 51 -4.00 -2.54 -8.14
N ASN A 52 -4.61 -2.10 -7.04
CA ASN A 52 -4.46 -0.72 -6.56
C ASN A 52 -3.10 -0.47 -5.90
N ILE A 53 -2.52 -1.45 -5.20
CA ILE A 53 -1.16 -1.36 -4.66
C ILE A 53 -0.13 -1.27 -5.78
N VAL A 54 -0.24 -2.11 -6.82
CA VAL A 54 0.66 -2.03 -7.97
C VAL A 54 0.56 -0.68 -8.67
N LYS A 55 -0.66 -0.15 -8.81
CA LYS A 55 -0.87 1.19 -9.38
C LYS A 55 -0.25 2.29 -8.52
N LEU A 56 -0.42 2.22 -7.19
CA LEU A 56 0.18 3.17 -6.25
C LEU A 56 1.70 3.16 -6.36
N ILE A 57 2.33 1.98 -6.35
CA ILE A 57 3.79 1.86 -6.42
C ILE A 57 4.32 2.40 -7.75
N LYS A 58 3.65 2.10 -8.87
CA LYS A 58 4.03 2.68 -10.18
C LYS A 58 3.95 4.19 -10.20
N GLN A 59 2.86 4.76 -9.69
CA GLN A 59 2.72 6.22 -9.61
C GLN A 59 3.83 6.87 -8.79
N VAL A 60 4.28 6.22 -7.73
CA VAL A 60 5.37 6.71 -6.88
C VAL A 60 6.71 6.60 -7.63
N GLY A 61 7.00 5.47 -8.26
CA GLY A 61 8.21 5.30 -9.07
C GLY A 61 8.29 6.30 -10.25
N ASP A 62 7.18 6.52 -10.95
CA ASP A 62 7.10 7.50 -12.04
C ASP A 62 7.27 8.95 -11.52
N LEU A 63 6.85 9.22 -10.27
CA LEU A 63 7.03 10.53 -9.63
C LEU A 63 8.50 10.81 -9.31
N ASP A 64 9.28 9.79 -8.95
CA ASP A 64 10.71 9.95 -8.67
C ASP A 64 11.50 10.33 -9.93
N GLU A 65 11.20 9.72 -11.08
CA GLU A 65 11.84 10.05 -12.36
C GLU A 65 11.56 11.50 -12.81
N ILE A 66 10.49 12.12 -12.32
CA ILE A 66 10.13 13.51 -12.65
C ILE A 66 10.83 14.51 -11.71
N ILE A 67 11.27 14.07 -10.52
CA ILE A 67 11.86 14.93 -9.49
C ILE A 67 13.40 14.97 -9.58
N GLU A 68 14.04 14.00 -10.25
CA GLU A 68 15.45 14.10 -10.70
C GLU A 68 15.63 15.05 -11.90
#